data_AF-A0A376Y6Y6-F1
#
_entry.id   AF-A0A376Y6Y6-F1
#
_cell.length_a   1.000
_cell.length_b   1.000
_cell.length_c   1.000
_cell.angle_alpha   90.00
_cell.angle_beta   90.00
_cell.angle_gamma   90.00
#
_symmetry.space_group_name_H-M   'P 1'
#
loop_
_entity.id
_entity.type
_entity.pdbx_description
1 polymer ?
#
loop_
_entity_poly.entity_id
_entity_poly.type
_entity_poly.pdbx_seq_one_letter_code
_entity_poly.pdbx_strand_id
1 'polypeptide(L)'
;MSTSDSIVSSQTKQSSWRKSDTTWTLGLFGTAIGAGVLFFPIRAGFGGLIPILLMLVLAYPIAFYCHRALARLCLSGSNPSGNITETVEEHFGKTGGVVITFLYFFAICPLLWIYGVTITNTFMTFWENQLGFAPLNRGFVALFLLLLMAFVIWFVRI
;
A
#
# COMPACT_ATOMS: atom_id res chain seq x y z
N MET A 1 -55.23 -5.27 14.05
CA MET A 1 -54.66 -4.11 14.74
C MET A 1 -53.59 -4.62 15.70
N SER A 2 -52.44 -3.94 15.73
CA SER A 2 -51.24 -4.15 16.56
C SER A 2 -50.29 -5.29 16.18
N THR A 3 -49.36 -4.90 15.30
CA THR A 3 -47.94 -5.25 15.33
C THR A 3 -47.37 -5.26 16.75
N SER A 4 -46.47 -6.19 17.04
CA SER A 4 -45.49 -6.06 18.12
C SER A 4 -44.13 -6.42 17.55
N ASP A 5 -43.28 -5.41 17.62
CA ASP A 5 -42.00 -5.23 16.97
C ASP A 5 -40.94 -6.27 17.34
N SER A 6 -40.31 -6.77 16.29
CA SER A 6 -38.86 -6.91 16.15
C SER A 6 -37.99 -6.34 17.27
N ILE A 7 -37.36 -7.21 18.05
CA ILE A 7 -35.94 -7.07 18.45
C ILE A 7 -35.29 -8.46 18.31
N VAL A 8 -35.06 -8.89 17.07
CA VAL A 8 -34.01 -9.89 16.83
C VAL A 8 -32.71 -9.13 17.05
N SER A 9 -32.15 -9.25 18.25
CA SER A 9 -30.78 -8.86 18.54
C SER A 9 -29.88 -9.61 17.56
N SER A 10 -29.47 -8.94 16.48
CA SER A 10 -28.38 -9.38 15.64
C SER A 10 -27.12 -9.36 16.50
N GLN A 11 -26.87 -10.46 17.21
CA GLN A 11 -25.59 -10.72 17.83
C GLN A 11 -24.54 -10.62 16.72
N THR A 12 -23.84 -9.50 16.68
CA THR A 12 -22.66 -9.32 15.84
C THR A 12 -21.63 -10.30 16.40
N LYS A 13 -21.63 -11.52 15.86
CA LYS A 13 -20.67 -12.56 16.22
C LYS A 13 -19.30 -11.99 15.86
N GLN A 14 -18.55 -11.53 16.86
CA GLN A 14 -17.19 -11.06 16.66
C GLN A 14 -16.42 -12.21 15.99
N SER A 15 -16.00 -11.97 14.75
CA SER A 15 -15.18 -12.91 14.00
C SER A 15 -13.93 -13.19 14.82
N SER A 16 -13.77 -14.45 15.28
CA SER A 16 -12.53 -14.90 15.90
C SER A 16 -11.38 -14.71 14.89
N TRP A 17 -10.24 -14.20 15.36
CA TRP A 17 -9.06 -14.01 14.54
C TRP A 17 -8.65 -15.32 13.85
N ARG A 18 -8.44 -15.26 12.53
CA ARG A 18 -8.06 -16.41 11.69
C ARG A 18 -6.59 -16.33 11.33
N LYS A 19 -5.97 -17.47 10.99
CA LYS A 19 -4.59 -17.49 10.46
C LYS A 19 -4.42 -16.59 9.23
N SER A 20 -5.45 -16.51 8.39
CA SER A 20 -5.49 -15.58 7.25
C SER A 20 -5.28 -14.13 7.68
N ASP A 21 -5.87 -13.73 8.80
CA ASP A 21 -5.85 -12.34 9.27
C ASP A 21 -4.44 -11.94 9.69
N THR A 22 -3.69 -12.87 10.29
CA THR A 22 -2.24 -12.70 10.54
C THR A 22 -1.47 -12.53 9.23
N THR A 23 -1.71 -13.39 8.23
CA THR A 23 -1.01 -13.31 6.93
C THR A 23 -1.29 -11.97 6.23
N TRP A 24 -2.55 -11.55 6.19
CA TRP A 24 -2.94 -10.27 5.59
C TRP A 24 -2.38 -9.07 6.38
N THR A 25 -2.41 -9.12 7.71
CA THR A 25 -1.85 -8.05 8.55
C THR A 25 -0.34 -7.94 8.36
N LEU A 26 0.39 -9.05 8.33
CA LEU A 26 1.83 -9.07 8.07
C LEU A 26 2.15 -8.57 6.65
N GLY A 27 1.34 -8.93 5.65
CA GLY A 27 1.49 -8.44 4.28
C GLY A 27 1.30 -6.91 4.20
N LEU A 28 0.22 -6.39 4.80
CA LEU A 28 -0.05 -4.95 4.88
C LEU A 28 1.00 -4.18 5.68
N PHE A 29 1.54 -4.80 6.73
CA PHE A 29 2.65 -4.23 7.49
C PHE A 29 3.94 -4.16 6.67
N GLY A 30 4.27 -5.22 5.92
CA GLY A 30 5.44 -5.27 5.04
C GLY A 30 5.40 -4.19 3.95
N THR A 31 4.25 -3.94 3.35
CA THR A 31 4.09 -2.87 2.35
C THR A 31 4.22 -1.48 2.97
N ALA A 32 3.70 -1.27 4.18
CA ALA A 32 3.84 -0.01 4.91
C ALA A 32 5.30 0.29 5.31
N ILE A 33 6.02 -0.71 5.84
CA ILE A 33 7.43 -0.58 6.23
C ILE A 33 8.32 -0.32 5.02
N GLY A 34 8.09 -1.00 3.88
CA GLY A 34 8.92 -0.86 2.68
C GLY A 34 9.09 0.60 2.24
N ALA A 35 7.97 1.28 1.96
CA ALA A 35 7.99 2.69 1.52
C ALA A 35 8.50 3.63 2.59
N GLY A 36 8.09 3.38 3.84
CA GLY A 36 8.45 4.20 4.98
C GLY A 36 9.96 4.22 5.19
N VAL A 37 10.58 3.06 5.36
CA VAL A 37 11.99 2.98 5.82
C VAL A 37 12.99 3.49 4.78
N LEU A 38 12.69 3.44 3.47
CA LEU A 38 13.58 3.96 2.44
C LEU A 38 13.68 5.49 2.45
N PHE A 39 12.58 6.19 2.71
CA PHE A 39 12.52 7.66 2.60
C PHE A 39 12.43 8.37 3.95
N PHE A 40 12.08 7.65 5.01
CA PHE A 40 11.92 8.22 6.34
C PHE A 40 13.23 8.70 6.97
N PRO A 41 14.38 8.00 6.88
CA PRO A 41 15.65 8.50 7.41
C PRO A 41 16.11 9.79 6.74
N ILE A 42 15.92 9.89 5.42
CA ILE A 42 16.27 11.08 4.64
C ILE A 42 15.43 12.28 5.14
N ARG A 43 14.11 12.11 5.25
CA ARG A 43 13.22 13.19 5.69
C ARG A 43 13.38 13.53 7.17
N ALA A 44 13.68 12.55 8.01
CA ALA A 44 13.95 12.70 9.43
C ALA A 44 15.22 13.52 9.69
N GLY A 45 16.28 13.30 8.89
CA GLY A 45 17.54 14.04 9.00
C GLY A 45 17.40 15.54 8.71
N PHE A 46 16.54 15.93 7.76
CA PHE A 46 16.29 17.34 7.44
C PHE A 46 15.34 18.04 8.41
N GLY A 47 14.35 17.32 8.97
CA GLY A 47 13.33 17.89 9.84
C GLY A 47 13.67 17.88 11.33
N GLY A 48 14.57 17.01 11.78
CA GLY A 48 14.79 16.78 13.22
C GLY A 48 13.64 16.01 13.89
N LEU A 49 13.74 15.75 15.19
CA LEU A 49 12.81 14.88 15.92
C LEU A 49 11.39 15.47 16.05
N ILE A 50 11.28 16.78 16.25
CA ILE A 50 10.01 17.45 16.59
C ILE A 50 8.99 17.38 15.43
N PRO A 51 9.35 17.69 14.17
CA PRO A 51 8.42 17.55 13.04
C PRO A 51 8.00 16.10 12.77
N ILE A 52 8.87 15.11 13.05
CA ILE A 52 8.54 13.69 12.91
C ILE A 52 7.47 13.30 13.91
N LEU A 53 7.62 13.72 15.17
CA LEU A 53 6.64 13.44 16.22
C LEU A 53 5.28 14.06 15.89
N LEU A 54 5.27 15.30 15.40
CA LEU A 54 4.06 16.00 14.97
C LEU A 54 3.40 15.28 13.78
N MET A 55 4.20 14.92 12.76
CA MET A 55 3.71 14.15 11.62
C MET A 55 3.16 12.79 12.03
N LEU A 56 3.77 12.10 13.00
CA LEU A 56 3.25 10.83 13.50
C LEU A 56 1.86 10.99 14.12
N VAL A 57 1.70 11.98 14.99
CA VAL A 57 0.42 12.25 15.67
C VAL A 57 -0.67 12.63 14.66
N LEU A 58 -0.33 13.38 13.61
CA LEU A 58 -1.29 13.84 12.61
C LEU A 58 -1.57 12.80 11.51
N ALA A 59 -0.56 12.04 11.09
CA ALA A 59 -0.69 11.03 10.05
C ALA A 59 -1.49 9.82 10.51
N TYR A 60 -1.37 9.43 11.79
CA TYR A 60 -2.11 8.30 12.36
C TYR A 60 -3.64 8.40 12.15
N PRO A 61 -4.34 9.46 12.61
CA PRO A 61 -5.78 9.55 12.42
C PRO A 61 -6.17 9.61 10.94
N ILE A 62 -5.41 10.33 10.11
CA ILE A 62 -5.67 10.42 8.68
C ILE A 62 -5.60 9.02 8.04
N ALA A 63 -4.50 8.29 8.25
CA ALA A 63 -4.33 6.95 7.70
C ALA A 63 -5.39 5.98 8.21
N PHE A 64 -5.69 6.02 9.52
CA PHE A 64 -6.70 5.15 10.12
C PHE A 64 -8.09 5.38 9.52
N TYR A 65 -8.55 6.64 9.44
CA TYR A 65 -9.87 6.95 8.90
C TYR A 65 -9.96 6.71 7.40
N CYS A 66 -8.92 7.05 6.63
CA CYS A 66 -8.88 6.80 5.19
C CYS A 66 -8.92 5.30 4.86
N HIS A 67 -8.09 4.48 5.51
CA HIS A 67 -8.11 3.03 5.28
C HIS A 67 -9.42 2.38 5.75
N ARG A 68 -9.99 2.86 6.86
CA ARG A 68 -11.30 2.37 7.32
C ARG A 68 -12.41 2.74 6.35
N ALA A 69 -12.42 3.95 5.80
CA ALA A 69 -13.40 4.36 4.79
C ALA A 69 -13.25 3.54 3.50
N LEU A 70 -12.02 3.32 3.05
CA LEU A 70 -11.71 2.48 1.90
C LEU A 70 -12.17 1.03 2.10
N ALA A 71 -11.90 0.44 3.26
CA ALA A 71 -12.33 -0.92 3.57
C ALA A 71 -13.86 -1.05 3.55
N ARG A 72 -14.60 -0.06 4.08
CA ARG A 72 -16.06 -0.03 4.00
C ARG A 72 -16.56 0.11 2.58
N LEU A 73 -15.91 0.94 1.76
CA LEU A 73 -16.24 1.09 0.35
C LEU A 73 -16.05 -0.24 -0.38
N CYS A 74 -14.91 -0.92 -0.23
CA CYS A 74 -14.69 -2.21 -0.89
C CYS A 74 -15.68 -3.29 -0.43
N LEU A 75 -16.12 -3.26 0.82
CA LEU A 75 -17.11 -4.21 1.37
C LEU A 75 -18.57 -3.85 1.04
N SER A 76 -18.85 -2.64 0.55
CA SER A 76 -20.22 -2.22 0.20
C SER A 76 -20.63 -2.60 -1.22
N GLY A 77 -19.70 -3.08 -2.05
CA GLY A 77 -20.02 -3.55 -3.40
C GLY A 77 -20.91 -4.79 -3.38
N SER A 78 -21.87 -4.85 -4.31
CA SER A 78 -22.79 -6.00 -4.41
C SER A 78 -22.09 -7.26 -4.93
N ASN A 79 -20.97 -7.12 -5.63
CA ASN A 79 -20.16 -8.21 -6.15
C ASN A 79 -18.95 -8.47 -5.23
N PRO A 80 -18.90 -9.60 -4.48
CA PRO A 80 -17.80 -9.91 -3.57
C PRO A 80 -16.44 -10.13 -4.26
N SER A 81 -16.46 -10.42 -5.56
CA SER A 81 -15.26 -10.62 -6.39
C SER A 81 -14.96 -9.41 -7.27
N GLY A 82 -15.71 -8.33 -7.12
CA GLY A 82 -15.56 -7.11 -7.90
C GLY A 82 -14.33 -6.30 -7.53
N ASN A 83 -13.82 -5.53 -8.48
CA ASN A 83 -12.69 -4.63 -8.24
C ASN A 83 -13.15 -3.30 -7.64
N ILE A 84 -12.23 -2.53 -7.05
CA ILE A 84 -12.55 -1.22 -6.48
C ILE A 84 -13.23 -0.27 -7.47
N THR A 85 -12.84 -0.31 -8.75
CA THR A 85 -13.47 0.50 -9.81
C THR A 85 -14.94 0.13 -10.01
N GLU A 86 -15.27 -1.16 -9.95
CA GLU A 86 -16.65 -1.66 -10.09
C GLU A 86 -17.50 -1.22 -8.89
N THR A 87 -16.96 -1.36 -7.68
CA THR A 87 -17.65 -0.92 -6.45
C THR A 87 -17.91 0.59 -6.45
N VAL A 88 -16.96 1.39 -6.94
CA VAL A 88 -17.13 2.84 -7.07
C VAL A 88 -18.11 3.20 -8.18
N GLU A 89 -18.07 2.50 -9.32
CA GLU A 89 -19.03 2.69 -10.40
C GLU A 89 -20.46 2.35 -9.97
N GLU A 90 -20.64 1.36 -9.10
CA GLU A 90 -21.93 1.01 -8.53
C GLU A 90 -22.51 2.13 -7.64
N HIS A 91 -21.69 2.77 -6.81
CA HIS A 91 -22.14 3.81 -5.87
C HIS A 91 -22.21 5.21 -6.48
N PHE A 92 -21.32 5.53 -7.41
CA PHE A 92 -21.11 6.88 -7.96
C PHE A 92 -21.35 6.96 -9.48
N GLY A 93 -21.70 5.86 -10.13
CA GLY A 93 -21.89 5.76 -11.57
C GLY A 93 -20.57 5.67 -12.35
N LYS A 94 -20.71 5.48 -13.67
CA LYS A 94 -19.59 5.28 -14.61
C LYS A 94 -18.51 6.37 -14.55
N THR A 95 -18.92 7.63 -14.35
CA THR A 95 -17.99 8.75 -14.20
C THR A 95 -17.12 8.61 -12.96
N GLY A 96 -17.68 8.15 -11.84
CA GLY A 96 -16.94 7.87 -10.61
C GLY A 96 -15.88 6.77 -10.80
N GLY A 97 -16.23 5.70 -11.52
CA GLY A 97 -15.31 4.62 -11.88
C GLY A 97 -14.12 5.10 -12.71
N VAL A 98 -14.34 5.99 -13.69
CA VAL A 98 -13.25 6.59 -14.48
C VAL A 98 -12.35 7.45 -13.61
N VAL A 99 -12.94 8.32 -12.78
CA VAL A 99 -12.17 9.22 -11.90
C VAL A 99 -11.29 8.43 -10.94
N ILE A 100 -11.82 7.42 -10.25
CA ILE A 100 -11.01 6.63 -9.30
C ILE A 100 -9.87 5.89 -9.99
N THR A 101 -10.10 5.40 -11.22
CA THR A 101 -9.07 4.72 -12.01
C THR A 101 -7.94 5.67 -12.38
N PHE A 102 -8.25 6.92 -12.77
CA PHE A 102 -7.24 7.94 -13.00
C PHE A 102 -6.47 8.31 -11.73
N LEU A 103 -7.15 8.52 -10.59
CA LEU A 103 -6.47 8.77 -9.32
C LEU A 103 -5.54 7.60 -8.94
N TYR A 104 -5.99 6.36 -9.14
CA TYR A 104 -5.20 5.17 -8.87
C TYR A 104 -3.93 5.11 -9.73
N PHE A 105 -4.04 5.43 -11.02
CA PHE A 105 -2.89 5.53 -11.91
C PHE A 105 -1.88 6.58 -11.44
N PHE A 106 -2.34 7.79 -11.11
CA PHE A 106 -1.48 8.87 -10.62
C PHE A 106 -0.89 8.60 -9.23
N ALA A 107 -1.54 7.80 -8.40
CA ALA A 107 -0.97 7.40 -7.11
C ALA A 107 0.16 6.37 -7.29
N ILE A 108 -0.04 5.37 -8.14
CA ILE A 108 0.89 4.23 -8.26
C ILE A 108 2.05 4.50 -9.22
N CYS A 109 1.79 5.15 -10.36
CA CYS A 109 2.81 5.33 -11.41
C CYS A 109 4.05 6.12 -10.90
N PRO A 110 3.90 7.29 -10.24
CA PRO A 110 5.04 8.01 -9.68
C PRO A 110 5.73 7.25 -8.54
N LEU A 111 4.95 6.49 -7.75
CA LEU A 111 5.47 5.66 -6.67
C LEU A 111 6.39 4.58 -7.25
N LEU A 112 5.94 3.84 -8.26
CA LEU A 112 6.76 2.81 -8.92
C LEU A 112 8.04 3.41 -9.53
N TRP A 113 7.93 4.60 -10.14
CA TRP A 113 9.08 5.30 -10.71
C TRP A 113 10.14 5.64 -9.65
N ILE A 114 9.76 6.27 -8.54
CA ILE A 114 10.72 6.66 -7.49
C ILE A 114 11.38 5.43 -6.88
N TYR A 115 10.66 4.32 -6.74
CA TYR A 115 11.21 3.06 -6.26
C TYR A 115 12.27 2.48 -7.19
N GLY A 116 12.00 2.43 -8.49
CA GLY A 116 12.97 1.94 -9.48
C GLY A 116 14.27 2.75 -9.47
N VAL A 117 14.16 4.08 -9.41
CA VAL A 117 15.33 4.98 -9.31
C VAL A 117 16.08 4.77 -7.99
N THR A 118 15.36 4.64 -6.88
CA THR A 118 15.96 4.52 -5.54
C THR A 118 16.71 3.20 -5.37
N ILE A 119 16.15 2.08 -5.81
CA ILE A 119 16.80 0.76 -5.74
C ILE A 119 18.09 0.76 -6.57
N THR A 120 18.03 1.26 -7.81
CA THR A 120 19.19 1.36 -8.70
C THR A 120 20.29 2.22 -8.07
N ASN A 121 19.93 3.38 -7.51
CA ASN A 121 20.88 4.26 -6.84
C ASN A 121 21.49 3.63 -5.58
N THR A 122 20.69 2.97 -4.76
CA THR A 122 21.14 2.33 -3.53
C THR A 122 22.12 1.21 -3.83
N PHE A 123 21.82 0.38 -4.84
CA PHE A 123 22.72 -0.68 -5.28
C PHE A 123 24.04 -0.13 -5.83
N MET A 124 23.98 0.88 -6.70
CA MET A 124 25.18 1.53 -7.24
C MET A 124 26.05 2.15 -6.14
N THR A 125 25.42 2.82 -5.17
CA THR A 125 26.12 3.40 -4.01
C THR A 125 26.80 2.32 -3.17
N PHE A 126 26.12 1.18 -2.96
CA PHE A 126 26.70 0.03 -2.27
C PHE A 126 27.88 -0.57 -3.06
N TRP A 127 27.73 -0.71 -4.38
CA TRP A 127 28.74 -1.24 -5.29
C TRP A 127 30.02 -0.40 -5.30
N GLU A 128 29.87 0.92 -5.40
CA GLU A 128 31.00 1.83 -5.49
C GLU A 128 31.62 2.10 -4.11
N ASN A 129 30.80 2.45 -3.10
CA ASN A 129 31.32 2.94 -1.83
C ASN A 129 31.62 1.83 -0.83
N GLN A 130 30.82 0.75 -0.82
CA GLN A 130 31.00 -0.33 0.17
C GLN A 130 31.85 -1.48 -0.38
N LEU A 131 31.72 -1.81 -1.66
CA LEU A 131 32.54 -2.85 -2.30
C LEU A 131 33.81 -2.30 -2.99
N GLY A 132 33.90 -0.99 -3.22
CA GLY A 132 35.08 -0.35 -3.82
C GLY A 132 35.28 -0.64 -5.30
N PHE A 133 34.24 -1.11 -6.00
CA PHE A 133 34.33 -1.43 -7.42
C PHE A 133 34.05 -0.21 -8.33
N ALA A 134 34.50 -0.31 -9.58
CA ALA A 134 34.25 0.71 -10.59
C ALA A 134 32.74 0.86 -10.91
N PRO A 135 32.29 2.07 -11.28
CA PRO A 135 30.89 2.36 -11.56
C PRO A 135 30.37 1.54 -12.76
N LEU A 136 29.20 0.91 -12.57
CA LEU A 136 28.50 0.15 -13.62
C LEU A 136 27.56 1.03 -14.45
N ASN A 137 27.19 0.58 -15.65
CA ASN A 137 26.17 1.26 -16.43
C ASN A 137 24.80 1.14 -15.74
N ARG A 138 24.23 2.29 -15.37
CA ARG A 138 22.96 2.42 -14.66
C ARG A 138 21.79 1.72 -15.36
N GLY A 139 21.73 1.79 -16.70
CA GLY A 139 20.66 1.15 -17.48
C GLY A 139 20.71 -0.38 -17.39
N PHE A 140 21.92 -0.94 -17.44
CA PHE A 140 22.13 -2.38 -17.27
C PHE A 140 21.75 -2.83 -15.85
N VAL A 141 22.18 -2.09 -14.84
CA VAL A 141 21.88 -2.39 -13.42
C VAL A 141 20.37 -2.34 -13.17
N ALA A 142 19.68 -1.30 -13.67
CA ALA A 142 18.23 -1.17 -13.50
C ALA A 142 17.48 -2.35 -14.14
N LEU A 143 17.85 -2.74 -15.36
CA LEU A 143 17.25 -3.89 -16.05
C LEU A 143 17.51 -5.20 -15.28
N PHE A 144 18.76 -5.42 -14.86
CA PHE A 144 19.17 -6.60 -14.11
C PHE A 144 18.42 -6.73 -12.78
N LEU A 145 18.34 -5.65 -11.99
CA LEU A 145 17.62 -5.64 -10.71
C LEU A 145 16.12 -5.88 -10.89
N LEU A 146 15.52 -5.33 -11.96
CA LEU A 146 14.11 -5.56 -12.27
C LEU A 146 13.84 -7.02 -12.61
N LEU A 147 14.69 -7.65 -13.43
CA LEU A 147 14.59 -9.07 -13.77
C LEU A 147 14.81 -9.96 -12.55
N LEU A 148 15.78 -9.62 -11.70
CA LEU A 148 16.05 -10.33 -10.45
C LEU A 148 14.83 -10.28 -9.52
N MET A 149 14.23 -9.10 -9.33
CA MET A 149 13.02 -8.96 -8.53
C MET A 149 11.84 -9.75 -9.11
N ALA A 150 11.64 -9.71 -10.42
CA ALA A 150 10.61 -10.51 -11.08
C ALA A 150 10.83 -12.01 -10.88
N PHE A 151 12.07 -12.47 -10.96
CA PHE A 151 12.44 -13.87 -10.71
C PHE A 151 12.17 -14.30 -9.27
N VAL A 152 12.53 -13.46 -8.28
CA VAL A 152 12.25 -13.75 -6.86
C VAL A 152 10.76 -13.88 -6.59
N ILE A 153 9.95 -12.97 -7.14
CA ILE A 153 8.48 -13.02 -7.00
C ILE A 153 7.92 -14.29 -7.65
N TRP A 154 8.42 -14.64 -8.83
CA TRP A 154 8.02 -15.87 -9.51
C TRP A 154 8.37 -17.12 -8.70
N PHE A 155 9.58 -17.18 -8.13
CA PHE A 155 10.02 -18.30 -7.29
C PHE A 155 9.21 -18.43 -6.01
N VAL A 156 8.90 -17.32 -5.32
CA VAL A 156 8.07 -17.31 -4.10
C VAL A 156 6.63 -17.77 -4.37
N ARG A 157 6.18 -17.69 -5.62
CA ARG A 157 4.83 -18.11 -6.03
C ARG A 157 4.74 -19.61 -6.38
N ILE A 158 5.88 -20.31 -6.52
CA ILE A 158 5.98 -21.76 -6.78
C ILE A 158 6.02 -22.50 -5.45
#